data_AF-A0A973SRP5-F1
#
_entry.id   AF-A0A973SRP5-F1
#
_cell.length_a   1.000
_cell.length_b   1.000
_cell.length_c   1.000
_cell.angle_alpha   90.00
_cell.angle_beta   90.00
_cell.angle_gamma   90.00
#
_symmetry.space_group_name_H-M   'P 1'
#
loop_
_entity.id
_entity.type
_entity.pdbx_description
1 polymer ?
#
loop_
_entity_poly.entity_id
_entity_poly.type
_entity_poly.pdbx_seq_one_letter_code
_entity_poly.pdbx_strand_id
1 'polypeptide(L)'
;TASYAVGCDGGRSAVRKLAGIGFPGTEPTLAAYVGDVVIADPATPPTGWLRSAAGLSLWPFTWPDGRTRLLTVDYGRVHEDRDAPVTDAEFEASIRAHLGERAPEITEVHWASRFSDAARLADRYRSGRVFLAGDAAHVHMPFGGQGMNTGIQDAANLGWKLALAVRGHNDVLDTYEAERRPVAAAVLENTLQQVVLGRPDQDTTRLRELFTQLMTVPEANRLLAEEVAGVSIQYGGSPFHAEPADLGDGRGLLISSTRRPGWEDRVTYRAGDAEVLVRPDGYLASGDSLEESLTTWFGSPSAPREP
;
A
#
# COMPACT_ATOMS: atom_id res chain seq x y z
N THR A 1 -13.64 27.54 4.52
CA THR A 1 -14.43 26.29 4.38
C THR A 1 -14.07 25.64 3.05
N ALA A 2 -14.19 24.33 2.93
CA ALA A 2 -13.87 23.58 1.71
C ALA A 2 -15.04 22.65 1.33
N SER A 3 -15.16 22.29 0.05
CA SER A 3 -16.24 21.43 -0.46
C SER A 3 -16.05 19.94 -0.14
N TYR A 4 -14.81 19.52 0.12
CA TYR A 4 -14.43 18.14 0.47
C TYR A 4 -13.27 18.16 1.46
N ALA A 5 -13.12 17.08 2.23
CA ALA A 5 -11.97 16.84 3.10
C ALA A 5 -11.45 15.41 2.90
N VAL A 6 -10.13 15.23 2.91
CA VAL A 6 -9.49 13.91 2.78
C VAL A 6 -8.53 13.71 3.96
N GLY A 7 -8.76 12.67 4.76
CA GLY A 7 -7.87 12.24 5.84
C GLY A 7 -6.73 11.41 5.29
N CYS A 8 -5.53 12.01 5.25
CA CYS A 8 -4.25 11.35 4.96
C CYS A 8 -3.32 11.43 6.18
N ASP A 9 -3.90 11.34 7.38
CA ASP A 9 -3.31 11.69 8.67
C ASP A 9 -2.85 10.46 9.50
N GLY A 10 -2.51 9.37 8.80
CA GLY A 10 -1.88 8.17 9.38
C GLY A 10 -2.82 7.23 10.14
N GLY A 11 -2.29 6.12 10.64
CA GLY A 11 -3.05 5.04 11.32
C GLY A 11 -3.92 5.52 12.50
N ARG A 12 -3.54 6.63 13.14
CA ARG A 12 -4.25 7.24 14.27
C ARG A 12 -5.25 8.33 13.87
N SER A 13 -5.55 8.43 12.57
CA SER A 13 -6.38 9.45 11.91
C SER A 13 -7.45 10.07 12.82
N ALA A 14 -7.32 11.38 13.00
CA ALA A 14 -8.35 12.20 13.63
C ALA A 14 -9.55 12.34 12.70
N VAL A 15 -9.32 12.46 11.38
CA VAL A 15 -10.39 12.58 10.38
C VAL A 15 -11.30 11.36 10.40
N ARG A 16 -10.75 10.13 10.41
CA ARG A 16 -11.53 8.89 10.50
C ARG A 16 -12.43 8.88 11.73
N LYS A 17 -11.88 9.21 12.89
CA LYS A 17 -12.60 9.23 14.17
C LYS A 17 -13.71 10.28 14.18
N LEU A 18 -13.40 11.50 13.76
CA LEU A 18 -14.36 12.61 13.70
C LEU A 18 -15.49 12.37 12.68
N ALA A 19 -15.20 11.63 11.60
CA ALA A 19 -16.18 11.23 10.59
C ALA A 19 -17.04 10.01 11.00
N GLY A 20 -16.80 9.42 12.19
CA GLY A 20 -17.53 8.25 12.66
C GLY A 20 -17.31 6.99 11.82
N ILE A 21 -16.14 6.87 11.18
CA ILE A 21 -15.78 5.71 10.35
C ILE A 21 -15.12 4.65 11.25
N GLY A 22 -15.62 3.41 11.18
CA GLY A 22 -15.12 2.30 11.97
C GLY A 22 -13.75 1.83 11.50
N PHE A 23 -12.99 1.18 12.39
CA PHE A 23 -11.68 0.61 12.06
C PHE A 23 -11.53 -0.84 12.55
N PRO A 24 -12.39 -1.76 12.06
CA PRO A 24 -12.33 -3.17 12.41
C PRO A 24 -11.02 -3.82 11.93
N GLY A 25 -10.65 -4.92 12.58
CA GLY A 25 -9.44 -5.63 12.24
C GLY A 25 -9.00 -6.59 13.35
N THR A 26 -7.76 -7.03 13.27
CA THR A 26 -7.14 -7.92 14.24
C THR A 26 -6.41 -7.14 15.33
N GLU A 27 -6.38 -7.72 16.53
CA GLU A 27 -5.50 -7.28 17.61
C GLU A 27 -4.07 -7.75 17.35
N PRO A 28 -3.05 -7.05 17.87
CA PRO A 28 -1.66 -7.43 17.68
C PRO A 28 -1.35 -8.78 18.33
N THR A 29 -0.54 -9.60 17.66
CA THR A 29 -0.05 -10.90 18.13
C THR A 29 1.46 -10.96 18.25
N LEU A 30 2.18 -9.94 17.76
CA LEU A 30 3.64 -9.83 17.87
C LEU A 30 4.10 -8.41 18.22
N ALA A 31 5.36 -8.30 18.63
CA ALA A 31 6.05 -7.06 18.93
C ALA A 31 7.22 -6.88 17.98
N ALA A 32 7.24 -5.79 17.22
CA ALA A 32 8.35 -5.48 16.33
C ALA A 32 9.00 -4.13 16.67
N TYR A 33 10.29 -4.04 16.38
CA TYR A 33 11.08 -2.82 16.47
C TYR A 33 11.81 -2.57 15.16
N VAL A 34 11.99 -1.31 14.82
CA VAL A 34 12.89 -0.85 13.76
C VAL A 34 13.69 0.33 14.26
N GLY A 35 14.96 0.41 13.87
CA GLY A 35 15.81 1.54 14.23
C GLY A 35 17.10 1.56 13.43
N ASP A 36 17.81 2.67 13.54
CA ASP A 36 19.15 2.82 12.97
C ASP A 36 20.16 2.92 14.11
N VAL A 37 21.19 2.08 14.08
CA VAL A 37 22.20 1.94 15.14
C VAL A 37 23.61 2.07 14.58
N VAL A 38 24.59 2.41 15.42
CA VAL A 38 26.02 2.31 15.11
C VAL A 38 26.59 1.08 15.80
N ILE A 39 27.38 0.31 15.06
CA ILE A 39 27.96 -0.94 15.51
C ILE A 39 29.47 -0.79 15.64
N ALA A 40 30.05 -1.27 16.74
CA ALA A 40 31.48 -1.17 17.00
C ALA A 40 32.33 -1.87 15.92
N ASP A 41 31.91 -3.07 15.48
CA ASP A 41 32.51 -3.79 14.35
C ASP A 41 31.50 -4.00 13.20
N PRO A 42 31.54 -3.16 12.15
CA PRO A 42 30.62 -3.23 11.02
C PRO A 42 30.68 -4.53 10.21
N ALA A 43 31.71 -5.37 10.39
CA ALA A 43 31.82 -6.68 9.74
C ALA A 43 31.07 -7.79 10.49
N THR A 44 30.64 -7.54 11.72
CA THR A 44 29.97 -8.53 12.58
C THR A 44 28.55 -8.93 12.13
N PRO A 45 27.66 -8.02 11.68
CA PRO A 45 26.28 -8.42 11.44
C PRO A 45 26.08 -9.17 10.11
N PRO A 46 25.23 -10.20 10.09
CA PRO A 46 24.85 -10.86 8.85
C PRO A 46 23.94 -9.95 8.02
N THR A 47 24.07 -9.98 6.69
CA THR A 47 23.16 -9.25 5.79
C THR A 47 21.91 -10.07 5.49
N GLY A 48 20.75 -9.43 5.54
CA GLY A 48 19.47 -9.99 5.13
C GLY A 48 18.60 -10.48 6.29
N TRP A 49 17.68 -11.40 5.97
CA TRP A 49 16.73 -11.97 6.92
C TRP A 49 17.36 -13.12 7.69
N LEU A 50 17.16 -13.11 9.00
CA LEU A 50 17.44 -14.22 9.90
C LEU A 50 16.16 -14.65 10.60
N ARG A 51 16.09 -15.95 10.88
CA ARG A 51 15.04 -16.55 11.68
C ARG A 51 15.68 -17.27 12.86
N SER A 52 15.27 -16.91 14.06
CA SER A 52 15.74 -17.50 15.32
C SER A 52 14.55 -17.98 16.15
N ALA A 53 14.80 -18.54 17.33
CA ALA A 53 13.73 -18.97 18.23
C ALA A 53 12.87 -17.79 18.73
N ALA A 54 13.43 -16.58 18.81
CA ALA A 54 12.70 -15.37 19.19
C ALA A 54 11.77 -14.87 18.07
N GLY A 55 12.14 -15.09 16.81
CA GLY A 55 11.36 -14.63 15.66
C GLY A 55 12.21 -14.27 14.46
N LEU A 56 11.93 -13.12 13.83
CA LEU A 56 12.63 -12.65 12.64
C LEU A 56 13.46 -11.42 12.94
N SER A 57 14.64 -11.33 12.34
CA SER A 57 15.39 -10.08 12.27
C SER A 57 15.84 -9.79 10.85
N LEU A 58 15.85 -8.52 10.46
CA LEU A 58 16.32 -8.06 9.15
C LEU A 58 17.44 -7.03 9.32
N TRP A 59 18.50 -7.26 8.56
CA TRP A 59 19.69 -6.44 8.47
C TRP A 59 19.88 -6.03 7.01
N PRO A 60 19.12 -5.04 6.52
CA PRO A 60 18.97 -4.83 5.09
C PRO A 60 20.21 -4.13 4.51
N PHE A 61 20.83 -3.20 5.25
CA PHE A 61 22.02 -2.48 4.80
C PHE A 61 22.68 -1.65 5.92
N THR A 62 23.94 -1.28 5.67
CA THR A 62 24.74 -0.34 6.46
C THR A 62 25.12 0.84 5.55
N TRP A 63 24.90 2.07 6.01
CA TRP A 63 25.28 3.28 5.31
C TRP A 63 26.81 3.51 5.38
N PRO A 64 27.39 4.28 4.43
CA PRO A 64 28.81 4.64 4.49
C PRO A 64 29.25 5.40 5.74
N ASP A 65 28.32 6.02 6.47
CA ASP A 65 28.57 6.71 7.73
C ASP A 65 28.60 5.78 8.96
N GLY A 66 28.46 4.47 8.75
CA GLY A 66 28.55 3.45 9.80
C GLY A 66 27.22 3.10 10.46
N ARG A 67 26.12 3.78 10.09
CA ARG A 67 24.78 3.44 10.58
C ARG A 67 24.29 2.14 9.94
N THR A 68 23.56 1.33 10.69
CA THR A 68 22.93 0.10 10.21
C THR A 68 21.46 0.13 10.56
N ARG A 69 20.60 -0.10 9.55
CA ARG A 69 19.18 -0.29 9.80
C ARG A 69 18.95 -1.69 10.34
N LEU A 70 18.08 -1.81 11.33
CA LEU A 70 17.75 -3.08 11.94
C LEU A 70 16.27 -3.18 12.21
N LEU A 71 15.71 -4.35 11.94
CA LEU A 71 14.35 -4.71 12.30
C LEU A 71 14.33 -6.03 13.09
N THR A 72 13.53 -6.09 14.15
CA THR A 72 13.26 -7.31 14.93
C THR A 72 11.76 -7.54 15.02
N VAL A 73 11.34 -8.80 15.03
CA VAL A 73 9.94 -9.23 15.10
C VAL A 73 9.86 -10.41 16.06
N ASP A 74 9.36 -10.14 17.25
CA ASP A 74 9.19 -11.10 18.34
C ASP A 74 7.75 -11.64 18.34
N TYR A 75 7.60 -12.95 18.08
CA TYR A 75 6.30 -13.63 18.01
C TYR A 75 5.77 -14.10 19.37
N GLY A 76 6.58 -14.02 20.43
CA GLY A 76 6.21 -14.41 21.79
C GLY A 76 5.75 -13.23 22.67
N ARG A 77 5.79 -12.01 22.15
CA ARG A 77 5.50 -10.79 22.90
C ARG A 77 4.53 -9.88 22.13
N VAL A 78 3.76 -9.09 22.87
CA VAL A 78 3.05 -7.91 22.37
C VAL A 78 3.49 -6.69 23.16
N HIS A 79 3.48 -5.51 22.53
CA HIS A 79 3.78 -4.26 23.22
C HIS A 79 2.66 -3.93 24.23
N GLU A 80 3.01 -3.69 25.50
CA GLU A 80 2.04 -3.28 26.53
C GLU A 80 1.46 -1.90 26.23
N ASP A 81 2.35 -0.97 25.88
CA ASP A 81 1.99 0.36 25.37
C ASP A 81 2.65 0.57 24.00
N ARG A 82 1.81 0.58 22.96
CA ARG A 82 2.25 0.83 21.58
C ARG A 82 2.68 2.28 21.36
N ASP A 83 2.23 3.20 22.20
CA ASP A 83 2.42 4.64 22.02
C ASP A 83 3.60 5.18 22.84
N ALA A 84 4.13 4.40 23.79
CA ALA A 84 5.34 4.73 24.53
C ALA A 84 6.60 4.78 23.63
N PRO A 85 7.55 5.69 23.92
CA PRO A 85 8.81 5.77 23.18
C PRO A 85 9.67 4.54 23.41
N VAL A 86 10.40 4.11 22.38
CA VAL A 86 11.39 3.03 22.49
C VAL A 86 12.66 3.54 23.15
N THR A 87 13.09 2.87 24.20
CA THR A 87 14.39 3.12 24.83
C THR A 87 15.49 2.29 24.16
N ASP A 88 16.72 2.79 24.20
CA ASP A 88 17.89 2.11 23.64
C ASP A 88 18.06 0.70 24.25
N ALA A 89 17.88 0.59 25.56
CA ALA A 89 17.97 -0.67 26.29
C ALA A 89 16.92 -1.70 25.84
N GLU A 90 15.69 -1.29 25.55
CA GLU A 90 14.65 -2.18 25.01
C GLU A 90 15.01 -2.67 23.62
N PHE A 91 15.50 -1.78 22.75
CA PHE A 91 15.84 -2.14 21.38
C PHE A 91 17.06 -3.07 21.33
N GLU A 92 18.11 -2.75 22.07
CA GLU A 92 19.27 -3.62 22.26
C GLU A 92 18.89 -4.99 22.82
N ALA A 93 17.99 -5.04 23.81
CA ALA A 93 17.52 -6.32 24.36
C ALA A 93 16.81 -7.15 23.30
N SER A 94 15.98 -6.53 22.44
CA SER A 94 15.37 -7.22 21.31
C SER A 94 16.40 -7.79 20.33
N ILE A 95 17.44 -7.01 20.01
CA ILE A 95 18.54 -7.44 19.13
C ILE A 95 19.29 -8.64 19.73
N ARG A 96 19.65 -8.55 21.02
CA ARG A 96 20.29 -9.65 21.76
C ARG A 96 19.43 -10.91 21.81
N ALA A 97 18.11 -10.78 21.97
CA ALA A 97 17.21 -11.92 21.95
C ALA A 97 17.20 -12.66 20.60
N HIS A 98 17.40 -11.94 19.48
CA HIS A 98 17.39 -12.55 18.15
C HIS A 98 18.74 -13.18 17.76
N LEU A 99 19.86 -12.60 18.19
CA LEU A 99 21.21 -13.01 17.77
C LEU A 99 22.00 -13.81 18.83
N GLY A 100 21.60 -13.76 20.11
CA GLY A 100 22.34 -14.36 21.21
C GLY A 100 23.79 -13.84 21.29
N GLU A 101 24.75 -14.75 21.38
CA GLU A 101 26.19 -14.43 21.44
C GLU A 101 26.73 -13.74 20.17
N ARG A 102 25.97 -13.76 19.06
CA ARG A 102 26.32 -13.09 17.81
C ARG A 102 25.82 -11.64 17.75
N ALA A 103 25.16 -11.16 18.81
CA ALA A 103 24.69 -9.78 18.85
C ALA A 103 25.88 -8.83 18.84
N PRO A 104 25.95 -7.86 17.90
CA PRO A 104 27.03 -6.90 17.88
C PRO A 104 26.94 -5.94 19.05
N GLU A 105 28.09 -5.36 19.43
CA GLU A 105 28.13 -4.22 20.33
C GLU A 105 27.56 -2.98 19.63
N ILE A 106 26.49 -2.43 20.20
CA ILE A 106 25.85 -1.20 19.75
C ILE A 106 26.47 -0.04 20.52
N THR A 107 27.04 0.91 19.80
CA THR A 107 27.68 2.10 20.40
C THR A 107 26.75 3.30 20.44
N GLU A 108 25.75 3.35 19.55
CA GLU A 108 24.75 4.41 19.49
C GLU A 108 23.43 3.88 18.89
N VAL A 109 22.30 4.31 19.45
CA VAL A 109 20.97 4.16 18.84
C VAL A 109 20.52 5.56 18.36
N HIS A 110 20.48 5.77 17.04
CA HIS A 110 20.08 7.08 16.50
C HIS A 110 18.58 7.33 16.62
N TRP A 111 17.80 6.29 16.36
CA TRP A 111 16.36 6.28 16.59
C TRP A 111 15.86 4.84 16.63
N ALA A 112 14.75 4.64 17.33
CA ALA A 112 14.02 3.39 17.32
C ALA A 112 12.51 3.66 17.37
N SER A 113 11.73 2.77 16.76
CA SER A 113 10.28 2.79 16.76
C SER A 113 9.74 1.38 16.97
N ARG A 114 8.54 1.31 17.53
CA ARG A 114 7.82 0.07 17.79
C ARG A 114 6.58 -0.03 16.90
N PHE A 115 6.28 -1.23 16.44
CA PHE A 115 5.08 -1.54 15.67
C PHE A 115 4.65 -2.99 15.92
N SER A 116 3.52 -3.38 15.34
CA SER A 116 2.90 -4.69 15.50
C SER A 116 2.29 -5.17 14.19
N ASP A 117 1.75 -6.38 14.19
CA ASP A 117 0.98 -6.98 13.10
C ASP A 117 -0.53 -6.64 13.13
N ALA A 118 -0.99 -5.74 14.01
CA ALA A 118 -2.37 -5.28 14.01
C ALA A 118 -2.80 -4.83 12.60
N ALA A 119 -3.76 -5.53 12.01
CA ALA A 119 -4.25 -5.29 10.66
C ALA A 119 -5.66 -4.70 10.76
N ARG A 120 -5.85 -3.45 10.35
CA ARG A 120 -7.14 -2.75 10.44
C ARG A 120 -7.48 -2.04 9.14
N LEU A 121 -8.76 -2.09 8.78
CA LEU A 121 -9.30 -1.53 7.55
C LEU A 121 -10.51 -0.67 7.89
N ALA A 122 -10.59 0.53 7.33
CA ALA A 122 -11.74 1.39 7.50
C ALA A 122 -12.99 0.70 6.92
N ASP A 123 -14.09 0.72 7.67
CA ASP A 123 -15.34 0.10 7.21
C ASP A 123 -15.96 0.83 6.02
N ARG A 124 -15.64 2.12 5.87
CA ARG A 124 -15.94 3.00 4.75
C ARG A 124 -14.73 3.88 4.43
N TYR A 125 -14.52 4.19 3.17
CA TYR A 125 -13.53 5.16 2.70
C TYR A 125 -14.16 6.54 2.49
N ARG A 126 -15.49 6.62 2.41
CA ARG A 126 -16.27 7.86 2.24
C ARG A 126 -17.33 7.99 3.33
N SER A 127 -17.47 9.20 3.86
CA SER A 127 -18.60 9.64 4.69
C SER A 127 -19.07 11.00 4.18
N GLY A 128 -20.06 10.99 3.27
CA GLY A 128 -20.54 12.19 2.59
C GLY A 128 -19.44 12.88 1.76
N ARG A 129 -18.93 14.00 2.28
CA ARG A 129 -17.86 14.82 1.66
C ARG A 129 -16.48 14.61 2.30
N VAL A 130 -16.38 13.66 3.22
CA VAL A 130 -15.12 13.28 3.90
C VAL A 130 -14.64 11.95 3.33
N PHE A 131 -13.35 11.87 3.00
CA PHE A 131 -12.69 10.68 2.46
C PHE A 131 -11.49 10.31 3.32
N LEU A 132 -11.01 9.07 3.22
CA LEU A 132 -9.76 8.59 3.84
C LEU A 132 -8.86 7.97 2.79
N ALA A 133 -7.55 8.15 2.88
CA ALA A 133 -6.56 7.52 2.01
C ALA A 133 -5.28 7.13 2.76
N GLY A 134 -4.59 6.09 2.29
CA GLY A 134 -3.37 5.58 2.93
C GLY A 134 -3.61 5.06 4.34
N ASP A 135 -2.64 5.27 5.23
CA ASP A 135 -2.68 4.74 6.60
C ASP A 135 -3.91 5.14 7.43
N ALA A 136 -4.57 6.25 7.07
CA ALA A 136 -5.83 6.65 7.68
C ALA A 136 -6.97 5.65 7.40
N ALA A 137 -6.92 4.97 6.25
CA ALA A 137 -7.88 4.00 5.77
C ALA A 137 -7.46 2.53 6.04
N HIS A 138 -6.17 2.23 6.11
CA HIS A 138 -5.67 0.86 6.33
C HIS A 138 -4.32 0.84 7.03
N VAL A 139 -4.13 -0.05 8.02
CA VAL A 139 -2.80 -0.34 8.59
C VAL A 139 -2.57 -1.84 8.64
N HIS A 140 -1.34 -2.25 8.41
CA HIS A 140 -0.91 -3.64 8.40
C HIS A 140 0.60 -3.74 8.65
N MET A 141 1.10 -4.98 8.82
CA MET A 141 2.52 -5.25 8.97
C MET A 141 3.29 -4.76 7.72
N PRO A 142 4.45 -4.10 7.84
CA PRO A 142 5.21 -3.57 6.70
C PRO A 142 6.00 -4.63 5.92
N PHE A 143 5.54 -5.88 5.93
CA PHE A 143 6.09 -6.93 5.07
C PHE A 143 5.70 -6.67 3.61
N GLY A 144 6.60 -7.03 2.68
CA GLY A 144 6.45 -6.74 1.26
C GLY A 144 6.59 -5.25 0.87
N GLY A 145 6.69 -4.31 1.82
CA GLY A 145 6.82 -2.88 1.53
C GLY A 145 5.55 -2.25 0.93
N GLN A 146 4.37 -2.82 1.18
CA GLN A 146 3.14 -2.50 0.44
C GLN A 146 2.36 -1.27 0.95
N GLY A 147 2.56 -0.82 2.20
CA GLY A 147 1.72 0.22 2.82
C GLY A 147 1.75 1.56 2.09
N MET A 148 2.95 2.16 1.95
CA MET A 148 3.12 3.43 1.22
C MET A 148 2.69 3.31 -0.25
N ASN A 149 3.00 2.19 -0.91
CA ASN A 149 2.61 1.94 -2.30
C ASN A 149 1.07 1.94 -2.45
N THR A 150 0.36 1.28 -1.55
CA THR A 150 -1.11 1.25 -1.54
C THR A 150 -1.69 2.65 -1.31
N GLY A 151 -1.13 3.43 -0.39
CA GLY A 151 -1.56 4.81 -0.13
C GLY A 151 -1.32 5.78 -1.30
N ILE A 152 -0.20 5.65 -2.01
CA ILE A 152 0.06 6.44 -3.24
C ILE A 152 -0.98 6.11 -4.31
N GLN A 153 -1.29 4.82 -4.50
CA GLN A 153 -2.31 4.39 -5.45
C GLN A 153 -3.73 4.85 -5.04
N ASP A 154 -4.03 4.90 -3.74
CA ASP A 154 -5.29 5.48 -3.25
C ASP A 154 -5.42 6.95 -3.65
N ALA A 155 -4.35 7.73 -3.46
CA ALA A 155 -4.32 9.14 -3.83
C ALA A 155 -4.43 9.34 -5.35
N ALA A 156 -3.72 8.52 -6.14
CA ALA A 156 -3.80 8.53 -7.60
C ALA A 156 -5.22 8.20 -8.09
N ASN A 157 -5.90 7.25 -7.45
CA ASN A 157 -7.27 6.87 -7.80
C ASN A 157 -8.30 7.95 -7.40
N LEU A 158 -8.16 8.55 -6.21
CA LEU A 158 -9.13 9.52 -5.69
C LEU A 158 -8.96 10.92 -6.31
N GLY A 159 -7.73 11.35 -6.60
CA GLY A 159 -7.41 12.73 -6.94
C GLY A 159 -8.17 13.26 -8.17
N TRP A 160 -8.18 12.48 -9.26
CA TRP A 160 -8.88 12.89 -10.49
C TRP A 160 -10.40 12.85 -10.33
N LYS A 161 -10.93 11.89 -9.56
CA LYS A 161 -12.37 11.77 -9.27
C LYS A 161 -12.86 12.97 -8.46
N LEU A 162 -12.11 13.39 -7.45
CA LEU A 162 -12.38 14.61 -6.70
C LEU A 162 -12.29 15.85 -7.59
N ALA A 163 -11.31 15.92 -8.49
CA ALA A 163 -11.18 17.05 -9.41
C ALA A 163 -12.41 17.17 -10.34
N LEU A 164 -12.93 16.05 -10.86
CA LEU A 164 -14.17 16.04 -11.65
C LEU A 164 -15.37 16.52 -10.83
N ALA A 165 -15.56 15.98 -9.63
CA ALA A 165 -16.67 16.35 -8.76
C ALA A 165 -16.62 17.83 -8.31
N VAL A 166 -15.43 18.38 -8.07
CA VAL A 166 -15.25 19.81 -7.74
C VAL A 166 -15.58 20.71 -8.92
N ARG A 167 -15.27 20.28 -10.15
CA ARG A 167 -15.57 21.01 -11.38
C ARG A 167 -17.04 20.87 -11.83
N GLY A 168 -17.85 20.12 -11.08
CA GLY A 168 -19.26 19.88 -11.41
C GLY A 168 -19.45 18.92 -12.59
N HIS A 169 -18.44 18.11 -12.91
CA HIS A 169 -18.58 16.98 -13.82
C HIS A 169 -19.12 15.75 -13.06
N ASN A 170 -19.19 14.61 -13.73
CA ASN A 170 -19.79 13.40 -13.18
C ASN A 170 -19.22 13.01 -11.80
N ASP A 171 -20.10 12.61 -10.88
CA ASP A 171 -19.70 12.13 -9.56
C ASP A 171 -19.45 10.62 -9.60
N VAL A 172 -18.19 10.26 -9.87
CA VAL A 172 -17.71 8.87 -9.79
C VAL A 172 -17.06 8.58 -8.43
N LEU A 173 -17.27 9.40 -7.39
CA LEU A 173 -16.57 9.27 -6.11
C LEU A 173 -16.92 7.98 -5.36
N ASP A 174 -18.10 7.40 -5.58
CA ASP A 174 -18.47 6.12 -4.95
C ASP A 174 -17.60 4.95 -5.46
N THR A 175 -17.03 5.09 -6.68
CA THR A 175 -16.10 4.09 -7.20
C THR A 175 -14.80 4.04 -6.40
N TYR A 176 -14.41 5.10 -5.69
CA TYR A 176 -13.17 5.11 -4.91
C TYR A 176 -13.14 4.00 -3.86
N GLU A 177 -14.21 3.88 -3.06
CA GLU A 177 -14.32 2.83 -2.05
C GLU A 177 -14.43 1.45 -2.69
N ALA A 178 -15.30 1.32 -3.71
CA ALA A 178 -15.53 0.07 -4.42
C ALA A 178 -14.25 -0.49 -5.07
N GLU A 179 -13.34 0.38 -5.51
CA GLU A 179 -12.08 -0.01 -6.15
C GLU A 179 -10.95 -0.24 -5.15
N ARG A 180 -10.77 0.67 -4.18
CA ARG A 180 -9.56 0.70 -3.35
C ARG A 180 -9.68 -0.08 -2.05
N ARG A 181 -10.88 -0.23 -1.49
CA ARG A 181 -11.07 -1.00 -0.26
C ARG A 181 -10.78 -2.51 -0.45
N PRO A 182 -11.21 -3.16 -1.55
CA PRO A 182 -10.82 -4.56 -1.81
C PRO A 182 -9.31 -4.75 -1.99
N VAL A 183 -8.62 -3.80 -2.61
CA VAL A 183 -7.15 -3.83 -2.77
C VAL A 183 -6.46 -3.80 -1.40
N ALA A 184 -6.83 -2.85 -0.54
CA ALA A 184 -6.27 -2.80 0.81
C ALA A 184 -6.60 -4.05 1.63
N ALA A 185 -7.81 -4.60 1.50
CA ALA A 185 -8.18 -5.86 2.16
C ALA A 185 -7.28 -7.03 1.73
N ALA A 186 -6.96 -7.15 0.43
CA ALA A 186 -6.03 -8.17 -0.07
C ALA A 186 -4.61 -7.97 0.48
N VAL A 187 -4.13 -6.72 0.56
CA VAL A 187 -2.83 -6.39 1.16
C VAL A 187 -2.77 -6.77 2.65
N LEU A 188 -3.83 -6.47 3.41
CA LEU A 188 -3.94 -6.90 4.81
C LEU A 188 -3.86 -8.42 4.93
N GLU A 189 -4.59 -9.14 4.09
CA GLU A 189 -4.61 -10.61 4.10
C GLU A 189 -3.23 -11.19 3.76
N ASN A 190 -2.57 -10.75 2.68
CA ASN A 190 -1.27 -11.30 2.32
C ASN A 190 -0.17 -10.93 3.33
N THR A 191 -0.25 -9.77 3.99
CA THR A 191 0.71 -9.42 5.04
C THR A 191 0.49 -10.25 6.31
N LEU A 192 -0.75 -10.60 6.65
CA LEU A 192 -1.04 -11.58 7.72
C LEU A 192 -0.53 -12.98 7.36
N GLN A 193 -0.65 -13.41 6.10
CA GLN A 193 -0.07 -14.68 5.64
C GLN A 193 1.46 -14.68 5.73
N GLN A 194 2.11 -13.57 5.38
CA GLN A 194 3.56 -13.40 5.56
C GLN A 194 3.97 -13.45 7.04
N VAL A 195 3.15 -12.88 7.94
CA VAL A 195 3.34 -13.00 9.40
C VAL A 195 3.25 -14.46 9.84
N VAL A 196 2.26 -15.23 9.37
CA VAL A 196 2.16 -16.66 9.67
C VAL A 196 3.40 -17.41 9.20
N LEU A 197 3.82 -17.19 7.94
CA LEU A 197 5.03 -17.80 7.40
C LEU A 197 6.30 -17.38 8.14
N GLY A 198 6.30 -16.28 8.89
CA GLY A 198 7.44 -15.83 9.67
C GLY A 198 7.61 -16.52 11.03
N ARG A 199 6.59 -17.24 11.53
CA ARG A 199 6.58 -17.82 12.87
C ARG A 199 7.72 -18.84 13.08
N PRO A 200 8.44 -18.78 14.22
CA PRO A 200 9.60 -19.65 14.48
C PRO A 200 9.23 -21.01 15.11
N ASP A 201 8.13 -21.65 14.69
CA ASP A 201 7.72 -22.98 15.17
C ASP A 201 7.97 -24.10 14.13
N GLN A 202 7.87 -25.36 14.58
CA GLN A 202 8.19 -26.52 13.75
C GLN A 202 7.17 -26.75 12.63
N ASP A 203 5.88 -26.50 12.88
CA ASP A 203 4.82 -26.74 11.90
C ASP A 203 4.87 -25.70 10.79
N THR A 204 5.07 -24.42 11.14
CA THR A 204 5.35 -23.36 10.18
C THR A 204 6.63 -23.66 9.39
N THR A 205 7.67 -24.22 10.01
CA THR A 205 8.90 -24.61 9.27
C THR A 205 8.61 -25.62 8.17
N ARG A 206 7.84 -26.68 8.46
CA ARG A 206 7.45 -27.68 7.47
C ARG A 206 6.65 -27.06 6.31
N LEU A 207 5.71 -26.17 6.63
CA LEU A 207 4.92 -25.46 5.62
C LEU A 207 5.78 -24.52 4.77
N ARG A 208 6.74 -23.82 5.39
CA ARG A 208 7.69 -22.96 4.66
C ARG A 208 8.55 -23.75 3.70
N GLU A 209 9.02 -24.95 4.06
CA GLU A 209 9.82 -25.79 3.17
C GLU A 209 9.04 -26.17 1.91
N LEU A 210 7.77 -26.55 2.06
CA LEU A 210 6.86 -26.77 0.93
C LEU A 210 6.64 -25.49 0.13
N PHE A 211 6.38 -24.37 0.79
CA PHE A 211 6.17 -23.08 0.13
C PHE A 211 7.41 -22.67 -0.68
N THR A 212 8.62 -22.84 -0.14
CA THR A 212 9.88 -22.59 -0.84
C THR A 212 10.02 -23.46 -2.09
N GLN A 213 9.60 -24.72 -2.06
CA GLN A 213 9.57 -25.57 -3.26
C GLN A 213 8.58 -25.03 -4.29
N LEU A 214 7.37 -24.63 -3.87
CA LEU A 214 6.38 -24.02 -4.75
C LEU A 214 6.91 -22.72 -5.39
N MET A 215 7.70 -21.92 -4.66
CA MET A 215 8.33 -20.70 -5.19
C MET A 215 9.35 -20.95 -6.31
N THR A 216 9.77 -22.20 -6.54
CA THR A 216 10.60 -22.59 -7.70
C THR A 216 9.78 -22.80 -8.97
N VAL A 217 8.45 -22.95 -8.86
CA VAL A 217 7.54 -22.99 -10.00
C VAL A 217 7.32 -21.56 -10.51
N PRO A 218 7.69 -21.24 -11.77
CA PRO A 218 7.64 -19.87 -12.29
C PRO A 218 6.28 -19.20 -12.16
N GLU A 219 5.19 -19.93 -12.43
CA GLU A 219 3.83 -19.41 -12.36
C GLU A 219 3.42 -19.06 -10.93
N ALA A 220 3.76 -19.91 -9.96
CA ALA A 220 3.46 -19.65 -8.55
C ALA A 220 4.25 -18.43 -8.04
N ASN A 221 5.53 -18.34 -8.42
CA ASN A 221 6.38 -17.19 -8.09
C ASN A 221 5.81 -15.89 -8.67
N ARG A 222 5.48 -15.91 -9.97
CA ARG A 222 4.93 -14.75 -10.69
C ARG A 222 3.63 -14.24 -10.04
N LEU A 223 2.71 -15.13 -9.70
CA LEU A 223 1.43 -14.75 -9.08
C LEU A 223 1.64 -13.93 -7.79
N LEU A 224 2.50 -14.40 -6.90
CA LEU A 224 2.79 -13.73 -5.63
C LEU A 224 3.63 -12.47 -5.82
N ALA A 225 4.58 -12.49 -6.76
CA ALA A 225 5.40 -11.32 -7.07
C ALA A 225 4.54 -10.17 -7.64
N GLU A 226 3.61 -10.48 -8.54
CA GLU A 226 2.69 -9.49 -9.12
C GLU A 226 1.71 -8.93 -8.08
N GLU A 227 1.22 -9.77 -7.16
CA GLU A 227 0.38 -9.35 -6.04
C GLU A 227 1.11 -8.37 -5.12
N VAL A 228 2.31 -8.74 -4.66
CA VAL A 228 3.12 -7.88 -3.76
C VAL A 228 3.55 -6.59 -4.46
N ALA A 229 3.87 -6.64 -5.75
CA ALA A 229 4.22 -5.46 -6.53
C ALA A 229 3.00 -4.57 -6.86
N GLY A 230 1.78 -5.08 -6.69
CA GLY A 230 0.53 -4.35 -7.00
C GLY A 230 0.28 -4.17 -8.50
N VAL A 231 0.95 -4.93 -9.37
CA VAL A 231 0.83 -4.81 -10.83
C VAL A 231 -0.31 -5.67 -11.41
N SER A 232 -0.84 -6.62 -10.63
CA SER A 232 -2.00 -7.44 -11.00
C SER A 232 -3.35 -6.83 -10.61
N ILE A 233 -3.37 -5.61 -10.04
CA ILE A 233 -4.61 -4.96 -9.61
C ILE A 233 -5.53 -4.70 -10.80
N GLN A 234 -6.82 -5.06 -10.66
CA GLN A 234 -7.88 -4.78 -11.63
C GLN A 234 -9.15 -4.35 -10.90
N TYR A 235 -9.91 -3.43 -11.49
CA TYR A 235 -11.15 -2.91 -10.91
C TYR A 235 -12.38 -3.46 -11.62
N GLY A 236 -13.01 -4.51 -11.09
CA GLY A 236 -14.22 -5.07 -11.70
C GLY A 236 -14.07 -5.48 -13.17
N GLY A 237 -12.88 -5.99 -13.55
CA GLY A 237 -12.55 -6.31 -14.94
C GLY A 237 -11.93 -5.16 -15.75
N SER A 238 -11.65 -4.01 -15.12
CA SER A 238 -10.83 -2.93 -15.67
C SER A 238 -9.34 -3.17 -15.34
N PRO A 239 -8.51 -3.61 -16.31
CA PRO A 239 -7.08 -3.75 -16.09
C PRO A 239 -6.35 -2.42 -16.24
N PHE A 240 -5.11 -2.39 -15.76
CA PHE A 240 -4.18 -1.32 -16.07
C PHE A 240 -3.82 -1.33 -17.57
N HIS A 241 -3.68 -0.17 -18.19
CA HIS A 241 -3.28 -0.07 -19.59
C HIS A 241 -1.79 -0.41 -19.73
N ALA A 242 -1.48 -1.45 -20.51
CA ALA A 242 -0.12 -1.99 -20.62
C ALA A 242 0.88 -1.03 -21.30
N GLU A 243 0.40 -0.19 -22.23
CA GLU A 243 1.26 0.76 -22.94
C GLU A 243 1.39 2.06 -22.16
N PRO A 244 2.59 2.66 -22.07
CA PRO A 244 2.77 3.96 -21.47
C PRO A 244 1.88 5.01 -22.14
N ALA A 245 0.87 5.48 -21.41
CA ALA A 245 0.09 6.64 -21.77
C ALA A 245 0.74 7.86 -21.10
N ASP A 246 1.10 8.87 -21.89
CA ASP A 246 1.47 10.17 -21.32
C ASP A 246 0.20 10.83 -20.77
N LEU A 247 -0.05 10.58 -19.48
CA LEU A 247 -1.15 11.14 -18.71
C LEU A 247 -0.69 12.34 -17.88
N GLY A 248 0.44 12.97 -18.25
CA GLY A 248 1.11 14.00 -17.45
C GLY A 248 0.28 15.26 -17.17
N ASP A 249 -0.85 15.45 -17.84
CA ASP A 249 -1.81 16.53 -17.61
C ASP A 249 -3.01 16.14 -16.74
N GLY A 250 -3.10 14.88 -16.29
CA GLY A 250 -4.18 14.37 -15.45
C GLY A 250 -5.53 14.22 -16.17
N ARG A 251 -5.55 14.22 -17.51
CA ARG A 251 -6.75 13.94 -18.32
C ARG A 251 -6.86 12.46 -18.66
N GLY A 252 -8.06 12.02 -19.03
CA GLY A 252 -8.23 10.70 -19.66
C GLY A 252 -7.59 10.67 -21.04
N LEU A 253 -7.36 9.47 -21.58
CA LEU A 253 -6.85 9.28 -22.93
C LEU A 253 -7.81 8.39 -23.72
N LEU A 254 -8.41 8.95 -24.77
CA LEU A 254 -9.16 8.20 -25.77
C LEU A 254 -8.20 7.81 -26.89
N ILE A 255 -7.97 6.52 -27.06
CA ILE A 255 -7.34 5.95 -28.26
C ILE A 255 -8.48 5.38 -29.10
N SER A 256 -8.64 5.90 -30.32
CA SER A 256 -9.70 5.47 -31.23
C SER A 256 -9.39 5.88 -32.66
N SER A 257 -9.98 5.16 -33.61
CA SER A 257 -10.00 5.51 -35.03
C SER A 257 -10.80 6.78 -35.31
N THR A 258 -11.77 7.08 -34.43
CA THR A 258 -12.74 8.16 -34.59
C THR A 258 -12.71 9.09 -33.39
N ARG A 259 -12.55 10.39 -33.66
CA ARG A 259 -12.63 11.43 -32.63
C ARG A 259 -14.06 11.56 -32.11
N ARG A 260 -14.20 11.70 -30.79
CA ARG A 260 -15.48 11.97 -30.10
C ARG A 260 -15.43 13.37 -29.46
N PRO A 261 -16.09 14.38 -30.07
CA PRO A 261 -16.04 15.76 -29.57
C PRO A 261 -16.91 15.93 -28.33
N GLY A 262 -16.59 16.94 -27.50
CA GLY A 262 -17.35 17.30 -26.30
C GLY A 262 -16.63 16.98 -24.99
N TRP A 263 -15.52 16.25 -25.02
CA TRP A 263 -14.73 15.90 -23.83
C TRP A 263 -13.31 16.46 -23.84
N GLU A 264 -12.96 17.35 -24.77
CA GLU A 264 -11.59 17.85 -24.95
C GLU A 264 -10.97 18.51 -23.70
N ASP A 265 -11.82 19.03 -22.81
CA ASP A 265 -11.42 19.63 -21.53
C ASP A 265 -11.01 18.59 -20.48
N ARG A 266 -11.38 17.32 -20.67
CA ARG A 266 -11.23 16.21 -19.71
C ARG A 266 -10.51 14.98 -20.28
N VAL A 267 -10.53 14.81 -21.59
CA VAL A 267 -10.02 13.64 -22.31
C VAL A 267 -9.18 14.10 -23.50
N THR A 268 -7.94 13.64 -23.55
CA THR A 268 -7.03 13.79 -24.68
C THR A 268 -7.35 12.72 -25.72
N TYR A 269 -7.45 13.11 -26.99
CA TYR A 269 -7.65 12.18 -28.10
C TYR A 269 -6.30 11.85 -28.76
N ARG A 270 -6.07 10.56 -29.00
CA ARG A 270 -4.96 10.03 -29.80
C ARG A 270 -5.51 9.10 -30.87
N ALA A 271 -5.24 9.39 -32.13
CA ALA A 271 -5.62 8.50 -33.22
C ALA A 271 -4.90 7.15 -33.09
N GLY A 272 -5.62 6.05 -33.30
CA GLY A 272 -5.07 4.69 -33.30
C GLY A 272 -6.16 3.66 -33.55
N ASP A 273 -5.76 2.42 -33.86
CA ASP A 273 -6.73 1.36 -34.22
C ASP A 273 -7.39 0.71 -32.99
N ALA A 274 -6.83 0.91 -31.80
CA ALA A 274 -7.44 0.47 -30.55
C ALA A 274 -8.66 1.36 -30.23
N GLU A 275 -9.75 0.78 -29.73
CA GLU A 275 -10.94 1.49 -29.25
C GLU A 275 -10.98 1.41 -27.72
N VAL A 276 -10.14 2.21 -27.05
CA VAL A 276 -9.97 2.17 -25.59
C VAL A 276 -9.99 3.56 -24.98
N LEU A 277 -10.55 3.65 -23.77
CA LEU A 277 -10.53 4.84 -22.94
C LEU A 277 -9.70 4.53 -21.70
N VAL A 278 -8.61 5.26 -21.50
CA VAL A 278 -7.74 5.16 -20.34
C VAL A 278 -8.11 6.29 -19.37
N ARG A 279 -8.31 5.95 -18.10
CA ARG A 279 -8.57 6.90 -17.02
C ARG A 279 -7.27 7.64 -16.64
N PRO A 280 -7.36 8.78 -15.94
CA PRO A 280 -6.17 9.52 -15.48
C PRO A 280 -5.22 8.72 -14.57
N ASP A 281 -5.71 7.63 -13.95
CA ASP A 281 -4.91 6.73 -13.12
C ASP A 281 -4.34 5.53 -13.88
N GLY A 282 -4.45 5.51 -15.22
CA GLY A 282 -3.85 4.48 -16.09
C GLY A 282 -4.70 3.23 -16.30
N TYR A 283 -5.83 3.10 -15.62
CA TYR A 283 -6.74 1.95 -15.79
C TYR A 283 -7.71 2.16 -16.96
N LEU A 284 -8.14 1.08 -17.60
CA LEU A 284 -9.15 1.16 -18.66
C LEU A 284 -10.52 1.52 -18.09
N ALA A 285 -11.21 2.49 -18.66
CA ALA A 285 -12.58 2.83 -18.27
C ALA A 285 -13.56 1.70 -18.64
N SER A 286 -14.30 1.18 -17.66
CA SER A 286 -15.33 0.15 -17.88
C SER A 286 -16.62 0.74 -18.50
N GLY A 287 -17.31 -0.06 -19.32
CA GLY A 287 -18.60 0.25 -19.94
C GLY A 287 -18.90 -0.72 -21.09
N ASP A 288 -20.16 -0.84 -21.52
CA ASP A 288 -20.54 -1.75 -22.62
C ASP A 288 -20.16 -1.17 -24.00
N SER A 289 -19.92 0.15 -24.05
CA SER A 289 -19.44 0.85 -25.24
C SER A 289 -18.54 2.03 -24.87
N LEU A 290 -17.73 2.50 -25.83
CA LEU A 290 -16.82 3.61 -25.60
C LEU A 290 -17.53 4.93 -25.26
N GLU A 291 -18.74 5.12 -25.81
CA GLU A 291 -19.59 6.28 -25.55
C GLU A 291 -20.16 6.25 -24.12
N GLU A 292 -20.61 5.08 -23.69
CA GLU A 292 -21.04 4.86 -22.32
C GLU A 292 -19.88 5.04 -21.34
N SER A 293 -18.69 4.52 -21.65
CA SER A 293 -17.50 4.73 -20.82
C SER A 293 -17.14 6.22 -20.71
N LEU A 294 -17.19 6.98 -21.81
CA LEU A 294 -16.96 8.43 -21.77
C LEU A 294 -17.96 9.14 -20.86
N THR A 295 -19.24 8.83 -21.02
CA THR A 295 -20.30 9.46 -20.23
C THR A 295 -20.23 9.06 -18.76
N THR A 296 -19.98 7.79 -18.47
CA THR A 296 -19.88 7.24 -17.12
C THR A 296 -18.67 7.78 -16.36
N TRP A 297 -17.52 7.91 -17.01
CA TRP A 297 -16.29 8.29 -16.30
C TRP A 297 -15.98 9.78 -16.36
N PHE A 298 -16.41 10.48 -17.41
CA PHE A 298 -16.10 11.90 -17.61
C PHE A 298 -17.33 12.80 -17.69
N GLY A 299 -18.55 12.26 -17.63
CA GLY A 299 -19.81 12.99 -17.69
C GLY A 299 -20.28 13.30 -19.10
N SER A 300 -21.35 14.07 -19.22
CA SER A 300 -21.91 14.46 -20.53
C SER A 300 -20.93 15.31 -21.36
N PRO A 301 -21.04 15.26 -22.70
CA PRO A 301 -20.26 16.12 -23.58
C PRO A 301 -20.58 17.60 -23.29
N SER A 302 -19.54 18.42 -23.22
CA SER A 302 -19.66 19.88 -23.16
C SER A 302 -20.34 20.39 -24.42
N ALA A 303 -21.15 21.44 -24.28
CA ALA A 303 -21.69 22.15 -25.44
C ALA A 303 -20.54 22.60 -26.35
N PRO A 304 -20.71 22.54 -27.68
CA PRO A 304 -19.69 23.05 -28.60
C PRO A 304 -19.42 24.52 -28.24
N ARG A 305 -18.15 24.87 -28.04
CA ARG A 305 -17.77 26.27 -27.88
C ARG A 305 -18.17 26.99 -29.16
N GLU A 306 -19.10 27.94 -29.06
CA GLU A 306 -19.38 28.86 -30.18
C GLU A 306 -18.09 29.62 -30.52
N PRO A 307 -17.81 29.83 -31.82
CA PRO A 307 -16.57 30.42 -32.33
C PRO A 307 -16.34 31.86 -31.87
#